data_AF-A0A7J5GZM9-F1
#
_entry.id   AF-A0A7J5GZM9-F1
#
_cell.length_a   1.000
_cell.length_b   1.000
_cell.length_c   1.000
_cell.angle_alpha   90.00
_cell.angle_beta   90.00
_cell.angle_gamma   90.00
#
_symmetry.space_group_name_H-M   'P 1'
#
loop_
_entity.id
_entity.type
_entity.pdbx_description
1 polymer ?
#
loop_
_entity_poly.entity_id
_entity_poly.type
_entity_poly.pdbx_seq_one_letter_code
_entity_poly.pdbx_strand_id
1 'polypeptide(L)' 'MEEKQITPEEAFFSAKANLELAITAQLKEFAAKFCTSVIFKGCVEVQPYVSETGQVIDTRISHVEVETKYSQG' A
#
# COMPACT_ATOMS: atom_id res chain seq x y z
N MET A 1 -6.97 -32.16 -1.01
CA MET A 1 -7.41 -30.86 -0.48
C MET A 1 -7.43 -29.93 -1.68
N GLU A 2 -8.60 -29.45 -2.08
CA GLU A 2 -8.67 -28.40 -3.09
C GLU A 2 -7.97 -27.17 -2.52
N GLU A 3 -6.85 -26.77 -3.12
CA GLU A 3 -6.28 -25.43 -2.89
C GLU A 3 -7.33 -24.43 -3.37
N LYS A 4 -7.98 -23.75 -2.42
CA LYS A 4 -8.91 -22.68 -2.74
C LYS A 4 -8.13 -21.61 -3.51
N GLN A 5 -8.35 -21.54 -4.82
CA GLN A 5 -7.76 -20.49 -5.64
C GLN A 5 -8.30 -19.15 -5.13
N ILE A 6 -7.37 -18.32 -4.66
CA ILE A 6 -7.65 -16.98 -4.13
C ILE A 6 -7.90 -16.08 -5.32
N THR A 7 -8.96 -15.28 -5.33
CA THR A 7 -9.17 -14.34 -6.44
C THR A 7 -8.12 -13.22 -6.39
N PRO A 8 -7.81 -12.57 -7.53
CA PRO A 8 -6.91 -11.42 -7.55
C PRO A 8 -7.31 -10.31 -6.56
N GLU A 9 -8.61 -10.07 -6.38
CA GLU A 9 -9.15 -9.09 -5.43
C GLU A 9 -8.87 -9.51 -3.99
N GLU A 10 -9.15 -10.77 -3.63
CA GLU A 10 -8.85 -11.32 -2.31
C GLU A 10 -7.35 -11.24 -2.00
N ALA A 11 -6.49 -11.57 -2.98
CA ALA A 11 -5.04 -11.47 -2.86
C ALA A 11 -4.60 -10.00 -2.63
N PHE A 12 -5.18 -9.05 -3.36
CA PHE A 12 -4.90 -7.62 -3.21
C PHE A 12 -5.28 -7.12 -1.81
N PHE A 13 -6.50 -7.38 -1.35
CA PHE A 13 -6.95 -6.92 -0.03
C PHE A 13 -6.16 -7.56 1.11
N SER A 14 -5.77 -8.82 0.97
CA SER A 14 -4.88 -9.51 1.91
C SER A 14 -3.50 -8.86 1.97
N ALA A 15 -2.87 -8.60 0.81
CA ALA A 15 -1.58 -7.92 0.74
C ALA A 15 -1.63 -6.51 1.33
N LYS A 16 -2.69 -5.75 1.05
CA LYS A 16 -2.94 -4.42 1.62
C LYS A 16 -3.00 -4.48 3.15
N ALA A 17 -3.80 -5.39 3.70
CA ALA A 17 -3.94 -5.53 5.15
C ALA A 17 -2.61 -5.90 5.82
N ASN A 18 -1.83 -6.79 5.22
CA ASN A 18 -0.51 -7.18 5.72
C ASN A 18 0.46 -6.00 5.73
N LEU A 19 0.48 -5.18 4.66
CA LEU A 19 1.29 -3.96 4.60
C LEU A 19 0.90 -2.97 5.70
N GLU A 20 -0.40 -2.73 5.87
CA GLU A 20 -0.93 -1.82 6.91
C GLU A 20 -0.56 -2.27 8.32
N LEU A 21 -0.67 -3.57 8.61
CA LEU A 21 -0.29 -4.13 9.91
C LEU A 21 1.21 -4.00 10.16
N ALA A 22 2.04 -4.37 9.18
CA ALA A 22 3.50 -4.33 9.30
C ALA A 22 4.00 -2.89 9.54
N ILE A 23 3.52 -1.92 8.77
CA ILE A 23 3.95 -0.53 8.94
C ILE A 23 3.41 0.08 10.24
N THR A 24 2.18 -0.24 10.64
CA THR A 24 1.59 0.27 11.89
C THR A 24 2.36 -0.20 13.12
N ALA A 25 2.83 -1.45 13.13
CA ALA A 25 3.65 -1.97 14.24
C ALA A 25 4.94 -1.17 14.41
N GLN A 26 5.63 -0.87 13.31
CA GLN A 26 6.88 -0.11 13.32
C GLN A 26 6.67 1.37 13.69
N LEU A 27 5.60 2.01 13.20
CA LEU A 27 5.26 3.38 13.57
C LEU A 27 4.96 3.52 15.06
N LYS A 28 4.25 2.55 15.65
CA LYS A 28 3.97 2.52 17.09
C LYS A 28 5.26 2.40 17.91
N GLU A 29 6.15 1.50 17.52
CA GLU A 29 7.44 1.32 18.20
C GLU A 29 8.28 2.60 18.14
N PHE A 30 8.36 3.24 16.96
CA PHE A 30 9.08 4.49 16.78
C PHE A 30 8.49 5.63 17.62
N ALA A 31 7.17 5.85 17.55
CA ALA A 31 6.48 6.89 18.30
C ALA A 31 6.70 6.74 19.82
N ALA A 32 6.61 5.50 20.32
CA ALA A 32 6.85 5.19 21.73
C ALA A 32 8.31 5.43 22.13
N LYS A 33 9.27 4.97 21.32
CA LYS A 33 10.71 5.08 21.62
C LYS A 33 11.19 6.53 21.70
N PHE A 34 10.67 7.39 20.82
CA PHE A 34 11.13 8.77 20.69
C PHE A 34 10.17 9.79 21.28
N CYS A 35 9.09 9.36 21.94
CA CYS A 35 8.05 10.22 22.50
C CYS A 35 7.60 11.30 21.50
N THR A 36 7.35 10.89 20.25
CA THR A 36 7.08 11.78 19.12
C THR A 36 5.82 11.34 18.39
N SER A 37 5.11 12.31 17.82
CA SER A 37 4.05 12.00 16.85
C SER A 37 4.69 11.68 15.51
N VAL A 38 4.25 10.60 14.88
CA VAL A 38 4.69 10.19 13.54
C VAL A 38 3.47 9.99 12.63
N ILE A 39 3.54 10.52 11.42
CA ILE A 39 2.53 10.32 10.36
C ILE A 39 3.25 9.70 9.18
N PHE A 40 2.69 8.61 8.67
CA PHE A 40 3.13 7.95 7.45
C PHE A 40 1.99 7.97 6.43
N LYS A 41 2.29 8.37 5.20
CA LYS A 41 1.37 8.32 4.06
C LYS A 41 2.08 7.68 2.88
N GLY A 42 1.41 6.76 2.21
CA GLY A 42 1.85 6.17 0.96
C GLY A 42 0.73 6.26 -0.08
N CYS A 43 1.05 6.70 -1.28
CA CYS A 43 0.16 6.70 -2.43
C CYS A 43 0.84 5.94 -3.57
N VAL A 44 0.09 5.04 -4.21
CA VAL A 44 0.51 4.35 -5.44
C VAL A 44 -0.65 4.41 -6.41
N GLU A 45 -0.45 5.08 -7.54
CA GLU A 45 -1.46 5.19 -8.59
C GLU A 45 -1.08 4.29 -9.75
N VAL A 46 -1.91 3.29 -10.01
CA VAL A 46 -1.77 2.39 -11.16
C VAL A 46 -2.87 2.72 -12.16
N GLN A 47 -2.48 2.96 -13.40
CA GLN A 47 -3.39 3.26 -14.49
C GLN A 47 -3.37 2.13 -15.52
N PRO A 48 -4.55 1.64 -15.94
CA PRO A 48 -4.62 0.74 -17.08
C PRO A 48 -4.32 1.53 -18.35
N TYR A 49 -3.46 0.98 -19.20
CA TYR A 49 -3.29 1.44 -20.57
C TYR A 49 -4.26 0.69 -21.46
N VAL A 50 -5.16 1.43 -22.09
CA VAL A 50 -6.27 0.87 -22.87
C VAL A 50 -6.04 1.17 -24.35
N SER A 51 -6.20 0.17 -25.21
CA SER A 51 -6.12 0.31 -26.65
C SER A 51 -7.24 1.21 -27.20
N GLU A 52 -7.12 1.63 -28.46
CA GLU A 52 -8.19 2.34 -29.18
C GLU A 52 -9.50 1.53 -29.26
N THR A 53 -9.40 0.19 -29.16
CA THR A 53 -10.53 -0.73 -29.15
C THR A 53 -11.13 -0.99 -27.76
N GLY A 54 -10.64 -0.31 -26.72
CA GLY A 54 -11.15 -0.42 -25.34
C GLY A 54 -10.61 -1.61 -24.55
N GLN A 55 -9.59 -2.31 -25.04
CA GLN A 55 -8.98 -3.44 -24.34
C GLN A 55 -7.81 -2.97 -23.48
N VAL A 56 -7.73 -3.44 -22.23
CA VAL A 56 -6.54 -3.22 -21.39
C VAL A 56 -5.39 -4.00 -22.01
N ILE A 57 -4.33 -3.29 -22.38
CA ILE A 57 -3.14 -3.85 -23.05
C ILE A 57 -1.89 -3.79 -22.17
N ASP A 58 -1.90 -2.94 -21.13
CA ASP A 58 -0.81 -2.85 -20.16
C ASP A 58 -1.35 -2.20 -18.86
N THR A 59 -0.62 -2.32 -17.75
CA THR A 59 -0.87 -1.57 -16.51
C THR A 59 0.41 -0.90 -16.07
N ARG A 60 0.35 0.40 -15.79
CA ARG A 60 1.54 1.20 -15.46
C ARG A 60 1.37 1.91 -14.14
N ILE A 61 2.44 1.91 -13.37
CA ILE A 61 2.53 2.79 -12.20
C ILE A 61 2.73 4.21 -12.74
N SER A 62 1.74 5.07 -12.48
CA SER A 62 1.71 6.46 -12.92
C SER A 62 2.29 7.41 -11.87
N HIS A 63 2.16 7.06 -10.59
CA HIS A 63 2.64 7.88 -9.48
C HIS A 63 2.92 7.01 -8.25
N VAL A 64 4.00 7.33 -7.54
CA VAL A 64 4.33 6.79 -6.21
C VAL A 64 4.78 7.94 -5.34
N GLU A 65 4.11 8.13 -4.21
CA GLU A 65 4.48 9.11 -3.19
C GLU A 65 4.56 8.44 -1.82
N VAL A 66 5.61 8.74 -1.06
CA VAL A 66 5.77 8.30 0.32
C VAL A 66 6.18 9.49 1.17
N GLU A 67 5.36 9.84 2.16
CA GLU A 67 5.60 10.95 3.09
C GLU A 67 5.69 10.41 4.52
N THR A 68 6.75 10.79 5.24
CA THR A 68 6.86 10.61 6.69
C THR A 68 7.10 11.95 7.37
N LYS A 69 6.28 12.28 8.36
CA LYS A 69 6.41 13.49 9.19
C LYS A 69 6.52 13.09 10.65
N TYR A 70 7.41 13.75 11.39
CA TYR A 70 7.51 13.61 12.84
C TYR A 70 7.73 14.96 13.50
N SER A 71 7.25 15.12 14.73
CA SER A 71 7.40 16.35 15.52
C SER A 71 7.99 16.02 16.89
N GLN A 72 9.22 16.47 17.15
CA GLN A 72 9.78 16.39 18.49
C GLN A 72 9.17 17.52 19.34
N GLY A 73 8.67 17.16 20.52
CA GLY A 73 8.13 18.12 21.50
C GLY A 73 9.22 18.91 22.20
#